data_AF-A0A1G6T9Z2-F1
#
_entry.id   AF-A0A1G6T9Z2-F1
#
_cell.length_a   1.000
_cell.length_b   1.000
_cell.length_c   1.000
_cell.angle_alpha   90.00
_cell.angle_beta   90.00
_cell.angle_gamma   90.00
#
_symmetry.space_group_name_H-M   'P 1'
#
loop_
_entity.id
_entity.type
_entity.pdbx_description
1 polymer ?
#
loop_
_entity_poly.entity_id
_entity_poly.type
_entity_poly.pdbx_seq_one_letter_code
_entity_poly.pdbx_strand_id
1 'polypeptide(L)'
;MKRKRFSEEQIIMILQEHAAGMKVKDLVRKHGIAEQTFYRWKSKYGGMDVSDARKLKSLEAENTRLKKLLADQMLDNAALKELLSKEW
;
A
#
# COMPACT_ATOMS: atom_id res chain seq x y z
N MET A 1 -7.40 2.59 14.06
CA MET A 1 -6.04 2.83 13.53
C MET A 1 -5.61 4.25 13.88
N LYS A 2 -4.38 4.46 14.40
CA LYS A 2 -3.80 5.81 14.52
C LYS A 2 -3.82 6.45 13.13
N ARG A 3 -4.42 7.65 12.99
CA ARG A 3 -4.33 8.43 11.75
C ARG A 3 -2.85 8.65 11.44
N LYS A 4 -2.40 8.20 10.26
CA LYS A 4 -1.06 8.54 9.79
C LYS A 4 -1.02 10.05 9.55
N ARG A 5 0.06 10.70 10.02
CA ARG A 5 0.25 12.15 9.88
C ARG A 5 0.39 12.59 8.41
N PHE A 6 0.93 11.71 7.55
CA PHE A 6 1.11 11.96 6.13
C PHE A 6 0.45 10.85 5.31
N SER A 7 -0.28 11.22 4.26
CA SER A 7 -0.78 10.30 3.23
C SER A 7 0.35 9.86 2.30
N GLU A 8 0.13 8.79 1.52
CA GLU A 8 1.14 8.31 0.57
C GLU A 8 1.37 9.32 -0.55
N GLU A 9 0.31 9.99 -0.99
CA GLU A 9 0.39 11.09 -1.96
C GLU A 9 1.22 12.26 -1.40
N GLN A 10 1.01 12.63 -0.14
CA GLN A 10 1.82 13.67 0.51
C GLN A 10 3.29 13.28 0.61
N ILE A 11 3.58 12.01 0.91
CA ILE A 11 4.95 11.49 0.95
C ILE A 11 5.60 11.60 -0.43
N ILE A 12 4.89 11.22 -1.50
CA ILE A 12 5.41 11.27 -2.87
C ILE A 12 5.68 12.71 -3.31
N MET A 13 4.77 13.65 -3.02
CA MET A 13 5.00 15.07 -3.30
C MET A 13 6.25 15.61 -2.60
N ILE A 14 6.47 15.21 -1.33
CA ILE A 14 7.69 15.58 -0.60
C ILE A 14 8.93 15.00 -1.29
N LEU A 15 8.90 13.74 -1.73
CA LEU A 15 10.03 13.14 -2.46
C LEU A 15 10.27 13.82 -3.82
N GLN A 16 9.23 14.32 -4.48
CA GLN A 16 9.34 15.10 -5.72
C GLN A 16 10.00 16.47 -5.49
N GLU A 17 9.75 17.15 -4.36
CA GLU A 17 10.47 18.37 -4.01
C GLU A 17 11.99 18.14 -3.91
N HIS A 18 12.40 16.99 -3.37
CA HIS A 18 13.81 16.59 -3.38
C HIS A 18 14.32 16.30 -4.79
N ALA A 19 13.54 15.59 -5.61
CA ALA A 19 13.90 15.31 -7.00
C ALA A 19 14.02 16.59 -7.84
N ALA A 20 13.26 17.64 -7.51
CA ALA A 20 13.35 18.98 -8.09
C ALA A 20 14.55 19.80 -7.57
N GLY A 21 15.41 19.21 -6.73
CA GLY A 21 16.67 19.81 -6.29
C GLY A 21 16.70 20.35 -4.86
N MET A 22 15.61 20.20 -4.08
CA MET A 22 15.62 20.64 -2.67
C MET A 22 16.56 19.75 -1.83
N LYS A 23 17.41 20.39 -1.03
CA LYS A 23 18.29 19.68 -0.09
C LYS A 23 17.48 19.01 1.02
N VAL A 24 17.88 17.80 1.40
CA VAL A 24 17.20 17.01 2.46
C VAL A 24 17.06 17.81 3.76
N LYS A 25 18.11 18.55 4.16
CA LYS A 25 18.09 19.39 5.38
C LYS A 25 17.00 20.46 5.40
N ASP A 26 16.70 21.05 4.25
CA ASP A 26 15.68 22.10 4.14
C ASP A 26 14.28 21.49 4.09
N LEU A 27 14.16 20.36 3.38
CA LEU A 27 12.91 19.60 3.25
C LEU A 27 12.44 19.03 4.59
N VAL A 28 13.34 18.46 5.39
CA VAL A 28 12.99 17.90 6.72
C VAL A 28 12.51 18.98 7.69
N ARG A 29 13.08 20.19 7.60
CA ARG A 29 12.65 21.36 8.37
C ARG A 29 11.29 21.88 7.89
N LYS A 30 11.13 22.05 6.56
CA LYS A 30 9.90 22.53 5.93
C LYS A 30 8.70 21.68 6.29
N HIS A 31 8.85 20.35 6.24
CA HIS A 31 7.74 19.41 6.49
C HIS A 31 7.68 18.90 7.93
N GLY A 32 8.61 19.32 8.79
CA GLY A 32 8.64 18.91 10.20
C GLY A 32 8.77 17.38 10.38
N ILE A 33 9.63 16.76 9.57
CA ILE A 33 9.92 15.32 9.60
C ILE A 33 11.37 15.08 10.00
N ALA A 34 11.68 13.89 10.52
CA ALA A 34 13.06 13.49 10.77
C ALA A 34 13.75 13.06 9.45
N GLU A 35 15.05 13.29 9.33
CA GLU A 35 15.84 12.87 8.16
C GLU A 35 15.79 11.35 7.92
N GLN A 36 15.80 10.55 8.98
CA GLN A 36 15.58 9.10 8.88
C GLN A 36 14.21 8.74 8.27
N THR A 37 13.17 9.53 8.55
CA THR A 37 11.84 9.32 7.96
C THR A 37 11.85 9.57 6.46
N PHE A 38 12.57 10.61 6.01
CA PHE A 38 12.75 10.89 4.60
C PHE A 38 13.41 9.71 3.87
N TYR A 39 14.51 9.17 4.38
CA TYR A 39 15.17 8.03 3.73
C TYR A 39 14.33 6.76 3.72
N ARG A 40 13.57 6.50 4.79
CA ARG A 40 12.59 5.39 4.81
C ARG A 40 11.53 5.57 3.73
N TRP A 41 11.02 6.79 3.54
CA TRP A 41 10.07 7.09 2.48
C TRP A 41 10.70 6.97 1.10
N LYS A 42 11.93 7.47 0.91
CA LYS A 42 12.68 7.36 -0.35
C LYS A 42 12.92 5.90 -0.73
N SER A 43 13.22 5.03 0.23
CA SER A 43 13.38 3.59 -0.01
C SER A 43 12.06 2.91 -0.39
N LYS A 44 10.94 3.34 0.21
CA LYS A 44 9.62 2.71 -0.03
C LYS A 44 8.88 3.25 -1.26
N TYR A 45 8.99 4.55 -1.52
CA TYR A 45 8.19 5.29 -2.51
C TYR A 45 9.05 6.03 -3.55
N GLY A 46 10.38 5.98 -3.44
CA GLY A 46 11.27 6.62 -4.40
C GLY A 46 11.11 6.02 -5.79
N GLY A 47 11.01 6.88 -6.81
CA GLY A 47 10.77 6.45 -8.19
C GLY A 47 9.31 6.11 -8.52
N MET A 48 8.39 6.18 -7.55
CA MET A 48 6.94 6.11 -7.80
C MET A 48 6.36 7.48 -8.06
N ASP A 49 5.49 7.61 -9.06
CA ASP A 49 4.59 8.75 -9.19
C ASP A 49 3.30 8.56 -8.35
N VAL A 50 2.55 9.64 -8.13
CA VAL A 50 1.23 9.60 -7.46
C VAL A 50 0.28 8.64 -8.17
N SER A 51 0.36 8.53 -9.49
CA SER A 51 -0.41 7.57 -10.28
C SER A 51 -0.07 6.12 -9.96
N ASP A 52 1.23 5.80 -9.77
CA ASP A 52 1.70 4.47 -9.38
C ASP A 52 1.20 4.09 -7.98
N ALA A 53 1.23 5.02 -7.03
CA ALA A 53 0.72 4.77 -5.68
C ALA A 53 -0.78 4.52 -5.64
N ARG A 54 -1.57 5.28 -6.43
CA ARG A 54 -3.02 5.03 -6.57
C ARG A 54 -3.29 3.66 -7.18
N LYS A 55 -2.53 3.29 -8.22
CA LYS A 55 -2.64 1.97 -8.86
C LYS A 55 -2.28 0.85 -7.89
N LEU A 56 -1.21 1.00 -7.13
CA LEU A 56 -0.79 0.02 -6.11
C LEU A 56 -1.90 -0.20 -5.07
N LYS A 57 -2.46 0.87 -4.52
CA LYS A 57 -3.55 0.79 -3.53
C LYS A 57 -4.79 0.10 -4.10
N SER A 58 -5.14 0.38 -5.36
CA SER A 58 -6.25 -0.28 -6.04
C SER A 58 -5.99 -1.78 -6.22
N LEU A 59 -4.76 -2.16 -6.61
CA LEU A 59 -4.37 -3.55 -6.77
C LEU A 59 -4.34 -4.31 -5.45
N GLU A 60 -3.88 -3.68 -4.36
CA GLU A 60 -3.89 -4.28 -3.02
C GLU A 60 -5.33 -4.53 -2.52
N ALA A 61 -6.23 -3.57 -2.75
CA ALA A 61 -7.64 -3.72 -2.40
C ALA A 61 -8.31 -4.86 -3.18
N GLU A 62 -8.06 -4.92 -4.49
CA GLU A 62 -8.60 -5.98 -5.33
C GLU A 62 -8.00 -7.35 -4.98
N ASN A 63 -6.70 -7.44 -4.72
CA ASN A 63 -6.07 -8.69 -4.27
C ASN A 63 -6.68 -9.21 -2.96
N THR A 64 -6.98 -8.30 -2.03
CA THR A 64 -7.64 -8.65 -0.76
C THR A 64 -9.05 -9.18 -1.01
N ARG A 65 -9.81 -8.53 -1.89
CA ARG A 65 -11.16 -8.97 -2.28
C ARG A 65 -11.12 -10.35 -2.95
N LEU A 66 -10.23 -10.55 -3.92
CA LEU A 66 -10.08 -11.80 -4.65
C LEU A 66 -9.68 -12.96 -3.74
N LYS A 67 -8.74 -12.73 -2.80
CA LYS A 67 -8.36 -13.75 -1.81
C LYS A 67 -9.53 -14.17 -0.93
N LYS A 68 -10.37 -13.22 -0.51
CA LYS A 68 -11.58 -13.53 0.26
C LYS A 68 -12.56 -14.39 -0.55
N LEU A 69 -12.88 -13.96 -1.77
CA LEU A 69 -13.78 -14.71 -2.66
C LEU A 69 -13.26 -16.13 -2.92
N LEU A 70 -11.95 -16.28 -3.16
CA LEU A 70 -11.34 -17.59 -3.36
C LEU A 70 -11.47 -18.47 -2.11
N ALA A 71 -11.21 -17.93 -0.91
CA ALA A 71 -11.36 -18.66 0.33
C ALA A 71 -12.81 -19.13 0.56
N ASP A 72 -13.78 -18.23 0.36
CA ASP A 72 -15.21 -18.54 0.47
C ASP A 72 -15.59 -19.67 -0.51
N GLN A 73 -15.18 -19.56 -1.79
CA GLN A 73 -15.42 -20.60 -2.80
C GLN A 73 -14.75 -21.95 -2.47
N MET A 74 -13.55 -21.93 -1.90
CA MET A 74 -12.85 -23.15 -1.49
C MET A 74 -13.57 -23.86 -0.34
N LEU A 75 -14.13 -23.11 0.61
CA LEU A 75 -14.93 -23.66 1.70
C LEU A 75 -16.24 -24.27 1.19
N ASP A 76 -16.95 -23.57 0.31
CA ASP A 76 -18.18 -24.08 -0.30
C ASP A 76 -17.92 -25.37 -1.08
N ASN A 77 -16.85 -25.41 -1.88
CA ASN A 77 -16.46 -26.59 -2.64
C ASN A 77 -16.13 -27.78 -1.73
N ALA A 78 -15.41 -27.53 -0.63
CA ALA A 78 -15.10 -28.58 0.35
C ALA A 78 -16.38 -29.14 1.00
N ALA A 79 -17.32 -28.28 1.40
CA ALA A 79 -18.60 -28.69 1.99
C ALA A 79 -19.44 -29.51 0.99
N LEU A 80 -19.50 -29.09 -0.28
CA LEU A 80 -20.23 -29.82 -1.32
C LEU A 80 -19.62 -31.20 -1.59
N LYS A 81 -18.29 -31.29 -1.64
CA LYS A 81 -17.59 -32.58 -1.80
C LYS A 81 -17.83 -33.51 -0.61
N GLU A 82 -17.82 -32.98 0.60
CA GLU A 82 -18.11 -33.77 1.81
C GLU A 82 -19.55 -34.32 1.78
N LEU A 83 -20.53 -33.49 1.40
CA LEU A 83 -21.92 -33.91 1.28
C LEU A 83 -22.09 -35.02 0.23
N LEU A 84 -21.50 -34.84 -0.96
CA LEU A 84 -21.51 -35.84 -2.03
C LEU A 84 -20.83 -37.16 -1.60
N SER A 85 -19.80 -37.09 -0.76
CA SER A 85 -19.10 -38.29 -0.27
C SER A 85 -19.87 -39.07 0.81
N LYS A 86 -20.90 -38.46 1.42
CA LYS A 86 -21.74 -39.07 2.45
C LYS A 86 -23.03 -39.71 1.92
N GLU A 87 -23.36 -39.49 0.64
CA GLU A 87 -24.56 -40.04 -0.02
C GLU A 87 -24.34 -41.47 -0.58
N TRP A 88 -23.26 -42.15 -0.18
CA TRP A 88 -22.91 -43.53 -0.58
C TRP A 88 -22.63 -44.42 0.63
#